data_AF-A0A518D6P8-F1
#
_entry.id   AF-A0A518D6P8-F1
#
_cell.length_a   1.000
_cell.length_b   1.000
_cell.length_c   1.000
_cell.angle_alpha   90.00
_cell.angle_beta   90.00
_cell.angle_gamma   90.00
#
_symmetry.space_group_name_H-M   'P 1'
#
loop_
_entity.id
_entity.type
_entity.pdbx_description
1 polymer ?
#
loop_
_entity_poly.entity_id
_entity_poly.type
_entity_poly.pdbx_seq_one_letter_code
_entity_poly.pdbx_strand_id
1 'polypeptide(L)'
;MIGPGKEQAALQALHEIFIRARWIAYESGSKELGDLFDAAELLPKMIAEPTDQTENFAATLDDIAERFPGCVGIAERFSQQAVTVG
;
A
#
# COMPACT_ATOMS: atom_id res chain seq x y z
N MET A 1 5.71 -11.88 14.82
CA MET A 1 6.54 -10.66 15.00
C MET A 1 7.72 -10.79 14.05
N ILE A 2 7.93 -9.82 13.18
CA ILE A 2 9.18 -9.73 12.40
C ILE A 2 10.29 -9.42 13.40
N GLY A 3 11.45 -10.09 13.29
CA GLY A 3 12.55 -9.87 14.23
C GLY A 3 13.05 -8.42 14.16
N PRO A 4 13.54 -7.85 15.27
CA PRO A 4 14.04 -6.47 15.27
C PRO A 4 15.08 -6.23 14.17
N GLY A 5 14.93 -5.14 13.42
CA GLY A 5 15.82 -4.77 12.32
C GLY A 5 15.55 -5.49 10.99
N LYS A 6 14.47 -6.28 10.90
CA LYS A 6 14.05 -6.97 9.67
C LYS A 6 12.82 -6.34 9.01
N GLU A 7 12.32 -5.23 9.55
CA GLU A 7 11.13 -4.53 9.07
C GLU A 7 11.33 -4.03 7.64
N GLN A 8 12.50 -3.45 7.33
CA GLN A 8 12.81 -2.98 5.98
C GLN A 8 12.87 -4.13 4.98
N ALA A 9 13.48 -5.26 5.35
CA ALA A 9 13.49 -6.46 4.50
C ALA A 9 12.08 -7.03 4.28
N ALA A 10 11.21 -6.97 5.30
CA ALA A 10 9.82 -7.40 5.18
C ALA A 10 9.01 -6.47 4.26
N LEU A 11 9.18 -5.14 4.37
CA LEU A 11 8.53 -4.16 3.50
C LEU A 11 9.02 -4.30 2.05
N GLN A 12 10.31 -4.55 1.84
CA GLN A 12 10.85 -4.85 0.51
C GLN A 12 10.23 -6.13 -0.07
N ALA A 13 10.12 -7.20 0.72
CA ALA A 13 9.47 -8.44 0.27
C ALA A 13 8.00 -8.22 -0.11
N LEU A 14 7.26 -7.40 0.65
CA LEU A 14 5.87 -7.02 0.31
C LEU A 14 5.80 -6.23 -1.00
N HIS A 15 6.71 -5.28 -1.21
CA HIS A 15 6.81 -4.53 -2.45
C HIS A 15 7.04 -5.44 -3.67
N GLU A 16 7.97 -6.40 -3.55
CA GLU A 16 8.26 -7.38 -4.61
C GLU A 16 7.07 -8.30 -4.89
N ILE A 17 6.31 -8.71 -3.85
CA ILE A 17 5.08 -9.48 -4.01
C ILE A 17 4.02 -8.68 -4.78
N PHE A 18 3.82 -7.40 -4.46
CA PHE A 18 2.86 -6.56 -5.19
C PHE A 18 3.25 -6.37 -6.66
N ILE A 19 4.53 -6.12 -6.94
CA ILE A 19 5.03 -6.09 -8.33
C ILE A 19 4.70 -7.40 -9.04
N ARG A 20 4.99 -8.56 -8.42
CA ARG A 20 4.74 -9.86 -9.06
C ARG A 20 3.25 -10.13 -9.26
N ALA A 21 2.42 -9.77 -8.29
CA ALA A 21 0.97 -9.91 -8.36
C ALA A 21 0.38 -9.03 -9.48
N ARG A 22 0.89 -7.80 -9.65
CA ARG A 22 0.56 -6.92 -10.80
C ARG A 22 0.85 -7.61 -12.13
N TRP A 23 2.05 -8.18 -12.29
CA TRP A 23 2.40 -8.92 -13.51
C TRP A 23 1.45 -10.09 -13.79
N ILE A 24 1.17 -10.92 -12.79
CA ILE A 24 0.26 -12.07 -12.92
C ILE A 24 -1.16 -11.61 -13.28
N ALA A 25 -1.62 -10.50 -12.69
CA ALA A 25 -2.94 -9.94 -12.98
C ALA A 25 -3.04 -9.47 -14.44
N TYR A 26 -2.02 -8.77 -14.96
CA TYR A 26 -1.99 -8.39 -16.37
C TYR A 26 -1.86 -9.60 -17.31
N GLU A 27 -1.01 -10.58 -17.00
CA GLU A 27 -0.86 -11.80 -17.80
C GLU A 27 -2.16 -12.63 -17.86
N SER A 28 -2.96 -12.62 -16.78
CA SER A 28 -4.26 -13.30 -16.72
C SER A 28 -5.41 -12.47 -17.30
N GLY A 29 -5.14 -11.26 -17.80
CA GLY A 29 -6.15 -10.36 -18.38
C GLY A 29 -6.99 -9.59 -17.34
N SER A 30 -6.65 -9.69 -16.05
CA SER A 30 -7.32 -8.94 -14.99
C SER A 30 -6.70 -7.55 -14.83
N LYS A 31 -7.05 -6.65 -15.75
CA LYS A 31 -6.52 -5.27 -15.74
C LYS A 31 -6.80 -4.53 -14.43
N GLU A 32 -8.04 -4.61 -13.93
CA GLU A 32 -8.44 -3.93 -12.69
C GLU A 32 -7.59 -4.37 -11.49
N LEU A 33 -7.33 -5.67 -11.36
CA LEU A 33 -6.48 -6.20 -10.30
C LEU A 33 -5.01 -5.79 -10.49
N GLY A 34 -4.54 -5.73 -11.73
CA GLY A 34 -3.21 -5.21 -12.06
C GLY A 34 -3.05 -3.75 -11.65
N ASP A 35 -4.04 -2.90 -12.00
CA ASP A 35 -4.05 -1.49 -11.63
C ASP A 35 -4.11 -1.30 -10.10
N LEU A 36 -4.81 -2.19 -9.36
CA LEU A 36 -4.86 -2.15 -7.90
C LEU A 36 -3.50 -2.45 -7.28
N PHE A 37 -2.82 -3.50 -7.74
CA PHE A 37 -1.48 -3.82 -7.25
C PHE A 37 -0.45 -2.76 -7.63
N ASP A 38 -0.59 -2.15 -8.82
CA ASP A 38 0.21 -1.01 -9.25
C ASP A 38 0.10 0.18 -8.30
N ALA A 39 -1.13 0.52 -7.88
CA ALA A 39 -1.33 1.60 -6.91
C ALA A 39 -0.81 1.22 -5.51
N ALA A 40 -1.05 -0.02 -5.07
CA ALA A 40 -0.66 -0.48 -3.74
C ALA A 40 0.86 -0.69 -3.55
N GLU A 41 1.64 -0.87 -4.62
CA GLU A 41 3.07 -1.15 -4.51
C GLU A 41 3.88 0.01 -3.90
N LEU A 42 3.34 1.23 -3.87
CA LEU A 42 4.00 2.38 -3.26
C LEU A 42 3.95 2.38 -1.73
N LEU A 43 2.93 1.75 -1.14
CA LEU A 43 2.69 1.80 0.31
C LEU A 43 3.85 1.21 1.13
N PRO A 44 4.42 0.02 0.80
CA PRO A 44 5.56 -0.50 1.56
C PRO A 44 6.81 0.37 1.47
N LYS A 45 7.01 1.06 0.32
CA LYS A 45 8.13 2.00 0.16
C LYS A 45 7.98 3.19 1.10
N MET A 46 6.79 3.79 1.15
CA MET A 46 6.50 4.92 2.04
C MET A 46 6.71 4.58 3.52
N ILE A 47 6.33 3.37 3.95
CA ILE A 47 6.57 2.93 5.34
C ILE A 47 8.07 2.77 5.64
N ALA A 48 8.87 2.41 4.64
CA ALA A 48 10.30 2.20 4.79
C ALA A 48 11.12 3.51 4.76
N GLU A 49 10.50 4.64 4.38
CA GLU A 49 11.18 5.94 4.34
C GLU A 49 11.56 6.39 5.76
N PRO A 50 12.74 7.01 5.95
CA PRO A 50 13.16 7.52 7.25
C PRO A 50 12.43 8.82 7.66
N THR A 51 11.66 9.41 6.75
CA THR A 51 10.89 10.64 6.99
C THR A 51 9.42 10.29 7.23
N ASP A 52 8.71 11.19 7.91
CA ASP A 52 7.27 11.01 8.10
C ASP A 52 6.54 11.12 6.75
N GLN A 53 5.91 10.02 6.35
CA GLN A 53 5.15 9.91 5.10
C GLN A 53 3.64 9.83 5.35
N THR A 54 3.15 10.13 6.56
CA THR A 54 1.75 9.91 6.95
C THR A 54 0.75 10.58 5.98
N GLU A 55 0.99 11.83 5.59
CA GLU A 55 0.12 12.56 4.65
C GLU A 55 0.15 11.94 3.24
N ASN A 56 1.34 11.59 2.73
CA ASN A 56 1.48 10.96 1.42
C ASN A 56 0.86 9.56 1.38
N PHE A 57 0.97 8.82 2.49
CA PHE A 57 0.36 7.51 2.65
C PHE A 57 -1.17 7.60 2.66
N ALA A 58 -1.72 8.57 3.40
CA ALA A 58 -3.16 8.84 3.42
C ALA A 58 -3.67 9.22 2.01
N ALA A 59 -3.00 10.16 1.33
CA ALA A 59 -3.37 10.57 -0.02
C ALA A 59 -3.33 9.40 -1.02
N THR A 60 -2.31 8.52 -0.91
CA THR A 60 -2.23 7.32 -1.75
C THR A 60 -3.38 6.35 -1.48
N LEU A 61 -3.80 6.21 -0.22
CA LEU A 61 -4.98 5.39 0.12
C LEU A 61 -6.28 5.99 -0.41
N ASP A 62 -6.42 7.32 -0.38
CA ASP A 62 -7.58 8.01 -0.94
C ASP A 62 -7.64 7.84 -2.47
N ASP A 63 -6.50 7.99 -3.17
CA ASP A 63 -6.39 7.73 -4.61
C ASP A 63 -6.75 6.27 -4.97
N ILE A 64 -6.33 5.31 -4.13
CA ILE A 64 -6.70 3.90 -4.27
C ILE A 64 -8.22 3.74 -4.06
N ALA A 65 -8.79 4.37 -3.03
CA ALA A 65 -10.21 4.26 -2.72
C ALA A 65 -11.10 4.88 -3.81
N GLU A 66 -10.69 5.99 -4.42
CA GLU A 66 -11.40 6.62 -5.53
C GLU A 66 -11.43 5.69 -6.76
N ARG A 67 -10.29 5.06 -7.07
CA ARG A 67 -10.15 4.16 -8.22
C ARG A 67 -10.77 2.79 -7.98
N PHE A 68 -10.77 2.32 -6.73
CA PHE A 68 -11.22 1.00 -6.32
C PHE A 68 -12.18 1.14 -5.12
N PRO A 69 -13.49 1.32 -5.35
CA PRO A 69 -14.46 1.59 -4.28
C PRO A 69 -14.51 0.52 -3.16
N GLY A 70 -14.09 -0.71 -3.46
CA GLY A 70 -13.94 -1.77 -2.44
C GLY A 70 -12.87 -1.48 -1.38
N CYS A 71 -12.01 -0.49 -1.59
CA CYS A 71 -10.92 -0.09 -0.70
C CYS A 71 -11.26 1.11 0.19
N VAL A 72 -12.42 1.76 0.04
CA VAL A 72 -12.80 2.97 0.82
C VAL A 72 -12.63 2.78 2.32
N GLY A 73 -13.10 1.64 2.86
CA GLY A 73 -12.97 1.36 4.30
C GLY A 73 -11.53 1.19 4.79
N ILE A 74 -10.54 0.98 3.90
CA ILE A 74 -9.12 0.93 4.27
C ILE A 74 -8.61 2.35 4.55
N ALA A 75 -8.90 3.30 3.65
CA ALA A 75 -8.53 4.70 3.79
C ALA A 75 -9.16 5.32 5.05
N GLU A 76 -10.47 5.13 5.25
CA GLU A 76 -11.19 5.66 6.42
C GLU A 76 -10.60 5.17 7.74
N ARG A 77 -10.26 3.87 7.84
CA ARG A 77 -9.65 3.30 9.05
C ARG A 77 -8.28 3.88 9.33
N PHE A 78 -7.46 4.10 8.31
CA PHE A 78 -6.14 4.71 8.48
C PHE A 78 -6.28 6.14 9.02
N SER A 79 -7.14 6.95 8.40
CA SER A 79 -7.38 8.34 8.81
C SER A 79 -7.92 8.46 10.23
N GLN A 80 -8.85 7.60 10.65
CA GLN A 80 -9.35 7.60 12.03
C GLN A 80 -8.25 7.30 13.07
N GLN A 81 -7.32 6.41 12.73
CA GLN A 81 -6.22 6.05 13.61
C GLN A 81 -5.13 7.12 13.64
N ALA A 82 -4.81 7.73 12.49
CA ALA A 82 -3.82 8.79 12.39
C ALA A 82 -4.19 10.03 13.24
N VAL A 83 -5.48 10.38 13.30
CA VAL A 83 -5.98 11.50 14.12
C VAL A 83 -5.91 11.23 15.63
N THR A 84 -5.82 9.97 16.05
CA THR A 84 -5.81 9.60 17.49
C THR A 84 -4.41 9.65 18.11
N VAL A 85 -3.34 9.77 17.30
CA VAL A 85 -1.93 9.71 17.75
C VAL A 85 -1.18 11.03 17.50
N GLY A 86 -1.89 12.09 17.07
CA GLY A 86 -1.35 13.45 16.87
C GLY A 86 -1.48 14.35 18.08
#